data_AF-A0A2V8TNY5-F1
#
_entry.id   AF-A0A2V8TNY5-F1
#
_cell.length_a   1.000
_cell.length_b   1.000
_cell.length_c   1.000
_cell.angle_alpha   90.00
_cell.angle_beta   90.00
_cell.angle_gamma   90.00
#
_symmetry.space_group_name_H-M   'P 1'
#
loop_
_entity.id
_entity.type
_entity.pdbx_description
1 polymer ?
#
loop_
_entity_poly.entity_id
_entity_poly.type
_entity_poly.pdbx_seq_one_letter_code
_entity_poly.pdbx_strand_id
1 'polypeptide(L)'
;PETGSVPNTRGFDEFFGYLNQAHAHNSFPEHLWENQSEYLLRGNWFNQKKQFAPDLFSARTLSFIERQQRDPFFLYLAYTVPHADNELGLLQKNGIDAPDQGMYVREDWPDVEKNFAAIITRMDSDIGRILQLLKRKGLDENTLVIFSSDNGPHKEGGHDAGFFRSSGPLRGVKRDLYEGGIRVPAIARWTKTIAPGKVSEFPWAFWDFLATAAELAGVRAPTGLDGISIVPALLGKEQRAHDYLYWEFFERGFQQAVRQGDWKLVRQAPNFKLELFNLRDDVGETRDLAATRADVAARLRKLFESARAESKDFPTKPV
;
A
#
# COMPACT_ATOMS: atom_id res chain seq x y z
N PRO A 1 -0.39 21.41 -7.94
CA PRO A 1 -1.51 21.95 -8.75
C PRO A 1 -1.10 22.27 -10.20
N GLU A 2 0.04 22.95 -10.39
CA GLU A 2 0.45 23.48 -11.70
C GLU A 2 1.08 22.44 -12.66
N THR A 3 1.29 21.20 -12.20
CA THR A 3 1.91 20.12 -12.99
C THR A 3 0.92 19.37 -13.90
N GLY A 4 -0.36 19.73 -13.88
CA GLY A 4 -1.41 19.05 -14.66
C GLY A 4 -1.78 17.64 -14.15
N SER A 5 -1.21 17.21 -13.02
CA SER A 5 -1.44 15.89 -12.40
C SER A 5 -2.36 15.94 -11.18
N VAL A 6 -3.25 16.93 -11.12
CA VAL A 6 -4.30 16.97 -10.09
C VAL A 6 -5.33 15.85 -10.35
N PRO A 7 -5.89 15.19 -9.34
CA PRO A 7 -6.81 14.07 -9.57
C PRO A 7 -8.01 14.42 -10.46
N ASN A 8 -8.53 15.65 -10.38
CA ASN A 8 -9.64 16.08 -11.23
C ASN A 8 -9.30 16.11 -12.73
N THR A 9 -8.03 16.27 -13.12
CA THR A 9 -7.60 16.16 -14.53
C THR A 9 -7.29 14.72 -14.94
N ARG A 10 -7.44 13.76 -14.01
CA ARG A 10 -7.20 12.32 -14.19
C ARG A 10 -8.47 11.48 -14.00
N GLY A 11 -9.64 12.11 -14.10
CA GLY A 11 -10.94 11.43 -14.10
C GLY A 11 -11.63 11.31 -12.74
N PHE A 12 -11.11 11.96 -11.68
CA PHE A 12 -11.82 12.04 -10.39
C PHE A 12 -12.77 13.24 -10.37
N ASP A 13 -14.05 13.02 -10.05
CA ASP A 13 -15.03 14.10 -9.93
C ASP A 13 -14.78 14.99 -8.70
N GLU A 14 -14.37 14.36 -7.58
CA GLU A 14 -14.05 15.02 -6.32
C GLU A 14 -12.67 14.59 -5.80
N PHE A 15 -11.93 15.53 -5.21
CA PHE A 15 -10.65 15.27 -4.55
C PHE A 15 -10.50 16.07 -3.25
N PHE A 16 -9.99 15.42 -2.21
CA PHE A 16 -9.58 16.10 -0.99
C PHE A 16 -8.32 15.42 -0.43
N GLY A 17 -7.19 16.13 -0.37
CA GLY A 17 -5.94 15.53 0.10
C GLY A 17 -4.67 16.32 -0.22
N TYR A 18 -3.54 15.62 -0.18
CA TYR A 18 -2.22 16.16 -0.51
C TYR A 18 -1.95 16.05 -2.02
N LEU A 19 -1.26 17.05 -2.58
CA LEU A 19 -0.73 17.01 -3.95
C LEU A 19 0.81 16.95 -3.99
N ASN A 20 1.46 16.84 -2.83
CA ASN A 20 2.90 16.84 -2.70
C ASN A 20 3.32 15.81 -1.64
N GLN A 21 4.26 14.94 -2.00
CA GLN A 21 4.69 13.84 -1.14
C GLN A 21 5.46 14.32 0.10
N ALA A 22 6.30 15.36 -0.01
CA ALA A 22 6.99 15.91 1.15
C ALA A 22 5.99 16.51 2.15
N HIS A 23 4.94 17.17 1.65
CA HIS A 23 3.85 17.69 2.48
C HIS A 23 3.02 16.57 3.15
N ALA A 24 2.83 15.44 2.46
CA ALA A 24 2.09 14.30 2.96
C ALA A 24 2.74 13.58 4.17
N HIS A 25 3.96 13.95 4.56
CA HIS A 25 4.60 13.45 5.77
C HIS A 25 4.11 14.14 7.06
N ASN A 26 3.45 15.30 6.95
CA ASN A 26 2.91 16.02 8.10
C ASN A 26 1.41 15.72 8.24
N SER A 27 1.00 15.10 9.34
CA SER A 27 -0.42 14.75 9.58
C SER A 27 -1.25 15.91 10.17
N PHE A 28 -0.60 17.04 10.48
CA PHE A 28 -1.21 18.31 10.88
C PHE A 28 -0.79 19.45 9.92
N PRO A 29 -1.09 19.34 8.62
CA PRO A 29 -0.67 20.34 7.64
C PRO A 29 -1.42 21.66 7.81
N GLU A 30 -0.84 22.78 7.37
CA GLU A 30 -1.51 24.08 7.41
C GLU A 30 -2.57 24.25 6.31
N HIS A 31 -2.52 23.41 5.28
CA HIS A 31 -3.50 23.37 4.20
C HIS A 31 -3.61 21.96 3.61
N LEU A 32 -4.71 21.71 2.93
CA LEU A 32 -4.91 20.58 2.01
C LEU A 32 -5.42 21.13 0.68
N TRP A 33 -5.72 20.26 -0.27
CA TRP A 33 -6.35 20.62 -1.52
C TRP A 33 -7.76 20.05 -1.57
N GLU A 34 -8.73 20.89 -1.89
CA GLU A 34 -10.09 20.50 -2.23
C GLU A 34 -10.29 20.79 -3.71
N ASN A 35 -10.29 19.73 -4.50
CA ASN A 35 -10.15 19.77 -5.95
C ASN A 35 -8.92 20.59 -6.37
N GLN A 36 -9.14 21.72 -7.05
CA GLN A 36 -8.08 22.62 -7.53
C GLN A 36 -7.87 23.83 -6.62
N SER A 37 -8.60 23.90 -5.51
CA SER A 37 -8.53 25.01 -4.56
C SER A 37 -7.82 24.59 -3.27
N GLU A 38 -7.05 25.51 -2.71
CA GLU A 38 -6.40 25.31 -1.43
C GLU A 38 -7.44 25.38 -0.30
N TYR A 39 -7.40 24.41 0.61
CA TYR A 39 -8.26 24.30 1.77
C TYR A 39 -7.43 24.56 3.04
N LEU A 40 -7.59 25.73 3.64
CA LEU A 40 -6.76 26.17 4.77
C LEU A 40 -7.19 25.50 6.09
N LEU A 41 -6.22 24.92 6.80
CA LEU A 41 -6.39 24.31 8.11
C LEU A 41 -5.85 25.24 9.19
N ARG A 42 -6.57 26.34 9.42
CA ARG A 42 -6.17 27.41 10.35
C ARG A 42 -5.97 26.92 11.79
N GLY A 43 -6.56 25.79 12.17
CA GLY A 43 -6.34 25.15 13.46
C GLY A 43 -4.95 24.54 13.64
N ASN A 44 -4.19 24.37 12.56
CA ASN A 44 -2.81 23.89 12.61
C ASN A 44 -1.77 25.02 12.54
N TRP A 45 -2.19 26.23 12.18
CA TRP A 45 -1.31 27.39 12.12
C TRP A 45 -0.66 27.68 13.46
N PHE A 46 0.55 28.22 13.41
CA PHE A 46 1.35 28.50 14.59
C PHE A 46 1.56 27.24 15.48
N ASN A 47 1.74 26.08 14.84
CA ASN A 47 2.01 24.79 15.48
C ASN A 47 0.92 24.30 16.46
N GLN A 48 -0.35 24.68 16.24
CA GLN A 48 -1.44 24.33 17.16
C GLN A 48 -1.94 22.87 17.04
N LYS A 49 -1.62 22.15 15.95
CA LYS A 49 -1.96 20.73 15.71
C LYS A 49 -3.40 20.33 16.07
N LYS A 50 -4.41 21.13 15.69
CA LYS A 50 -5.83 20.89 16.04
C LYS A 50 -6.61 20.09 15.00
N GLN A 51 -6.13 20.01 13.76
CA GLN A 51 -6.84 19.42 12.63
C GLN A 51 -5.98 18.29 12.04
N PHE A 52 -6.29 17.07 12.41
CA PHE A 52 -5.58 15.89 11.92
C PHE A 52 -6.09 15.50 10.53
N ALA A 53 -5.21 15.50 9.52
CA ALA A 53 -5.60 15.27 8.13
C ALA A 53 -6.34 13.93 7.89
N PRO A 54 -5.90 12.79 8.47
CA PRO A 54 -6.64 11.53 8.34
C PRO A 54 -8.11 11.60 8.78
N ASP A 55 -8.46 12.40 9.79
CA ASP A 55 -9.86 12.57 10.19
C ASP A 55 -10.69 13.26 9.13
N LEU A 56 -10.09 14.25 8.50
CA LEU A 56 -10.73 15.01 7.44
C LEU A 56 -10.97 14.10 6.23
N PHE A 57 -10.05 13.17 5.94
CA PHE A 57 -10.23 12.15 4.90
C PHE A 57 -11.39 11.21 5.22
N SER A 58 -11.46 10.72 6.45
CA SER A 58 -12.58 9.88 6.93
C SER A 58 -13.91 10.64 6.89
N ALA A 59 -13.93 11.90 7.32
CA ALA A 59 -15.12 12.75 7.33
C ALA A 59 -15.62 13.05 5.90
N ARG A 60 -14.71 13.36 4.97
CA ARG A 60 -15.04 13.56 3.55
C ARG A 60 -15.55 12.28 2.91
N THR A 61 -14.93 11.13 3.20
CA THR A 61 -15.39 9.82 2.72
C THR A 61 -16.82 9.51 3.19
N LEU A 62 -17.10 9.69 4.49
CA LEU A 62 -18.44 9.47 5.03
C LEU A 62 -19.46 10.42 4.41
N SER A 63 -19.12 11.71 4.28
CA SER A 63 -19.98 12.69 3.63
C SER A 63 -20.24 12.32 2.16
N PHE A 64 -19.23 11.85 1.43
CA PHE A 64 -19.39 11.39 0.05
C PHE A 64 -20.37 10.21 -0.02
N ILE A 65 -20.17 9.17 0.77
CA ILE A 65 -21.04 7.98 0.81
C ILE A 65 -22.47 8.35 1.23
N GLU A 66 -22.64 9.31 2.13
CA GLU A 66 -23.97 9.77 2.57
C GLU A 66 -24.79 10.35 1.41
N ARG A 67 -24.14 11.00 0.45
CA ARG A 67 -24.79 11.56 -0.75
C ARG A 67 -25.03 10.51 -1.83
N GLN A 68 -24.32 9.38 -1.79
CA GLN A 68 -24.48 8.33 -2.79
C GLN A 68 -25.83 7.61 -2.66
N GLN A 69 -26.41 7.31 -3.81
CA GLN A 69 -27.60 6.49 -3.95
C GLN A 69 -27.19 5.18 -4.65
N ARG A 70 -27.85 4.83 -5.77
CA ARG A 70 -27.57 3.58 -6.50
C ARG A 70 -26.58 3.74 -7.65
N ASP A 71 -26.16 4.96 -7.95
CA ASP A 71 -25.20 5.21 -9.03
C ASP A 71 -23.83 4.61 -8.65
N PRO A 72 -23.14 3.93 -9.59
CA PRO A 72 -21.83 3.37 -9.32
C PRO A 72 -20.83 4.49 -9.06
N PHE A 73 -19.97 4.29 -8.06
CA PHE A 73 -18.88 5.20 -7.74
C PHE A 73 -17.57 4.45 -7.60
N PHE A 74 -16.47 5.15 -7.82
CA PHE A 74 -15.14 4.72 -7.45
C PHE A 74 -14.59 5.65 -6.37
N LEU A 75 -14.19 5.09 -5.24
CA LEU A 75 -13.62 5.83 -4.12
C LEU A 75 -12.23 5.27 -3.78
N TYR A 76 -11.22 6.14 -3.88
CA TYR A 76 -9.86 5.84 -3.49
C TYR A 76 -9.48 6.61 -2.22
N LEU A 77 -9.52 5.93 -1.07
CA LEU A 77 -9.13 6.49 0.22
C LEU A 77 -7.68 6.11 0.53
N ALA A 78 -6.76 6.99 0.18
CA ALA A 78 -5.33 6.83 0.45
C ALA A 78 -4.97 7.52 1.78
N TYR A 79 -5.10 6.80 2.89
CA TYR A 79 -4.58 7.29 4.17
C TYR A 79 -3.06 7.49 4.10
N THR A 80 -2.57 8.56 4.72
CA THR A 80 -1.14 8.78 4.91
C THR A 80 -0.61 8.08 6.16
N VAL A 81 -1.48 7.70 7.10
CA VAL A 81 -1.08 6.90 8.27
C VAL A 81 -0.85 5.44 7.87
N PRO A 82 0.12 4.73 8.48
CA PRO A 82 0.91 5.18 9.63
C PRO A 82 2.26 5.82 9.28
N HIS A 83 2.42 6.42 8.09
CA HIS A 83 3.70 7.02 7.68
C HIS A 83 4.22 8.05 8.70
N ALA A 84 5.54 8.05 8.89
CA ALA A 84 6.22 8.97 9.80
C ALA A 84 6.38 10.38 9.24
N ASP A 85 6.34 11.37 10.12
CA ASP A 85 6.97 12.66 9.96
C ASP A 85 8.49 12.51 10.24
N ASN A 86 9.27 12.50 9.16
CA ASN A 86 10.72 12.31 9.25
C ASN A 86 11.43 13.48 9.94
N GLU A 87 10.93 14.70 9.82
CA GLU A 87 11.55 15.87 10.46
C GLU A 87 11.37 15.80 11.98
N LEU A 88 10.15 15.48 12.44
CA LEU A 88 9.88 15.23 13.86
C LEU A 88 10.66 14.02 14.38
N GLY A 89 10.80 12.98 13.57
CA GLY A 89 11.63 11.82 13.89
C GLY A 89 13.09 12.17 14.17
N LEU A 90 13.69 13.06 13.37
CA LEU A 90 15.06 13.53 13.56
C LEU A 90 15.22 14.39 14.82
N LEU A 91 14.25 15.26 15.10
CA LEU A 91 14.34 16.23 16.20
C LEU A 91 13.98 15.63 17.56
N GLN A 92 13.00 14.73 17.60
CA GLN A 92 12.36 14.30 18.85
C GLN A 92 12.45 12.79 19.08
N LYS A 93 12.92 12.01 18.09
CA LYS A 93 12.83 10.54 18.08
C LYS A 93 11.39 10.01 18.25
N ASN A 94 10.41 10.87 17.98
CA ASN A 94 8.98 10.56 17.94
C ASN A 94 8.38 11.26 16.73
N GLY A 95 8.57 10.64 15.56
CA GLY A 95 8.07 11.12 14.28
C GLY A 95 6.69 10.57 13.93
N ILE A 96 5.99 9.93 14.85
CA ILE A 96 4.63 9.45 14.59
C ILE A 96 3.64 10.49 15.13
N ASP A 97 3.08 11.27 14.22
CA ASP A 97 2.06 12.26 14.53
C ASP A 97 0.74 11.58 14.93
N ALA A 98 0.35 11.76 16.18
CA ALA A 98 -0.94 11.32 16.70
C ALA A 98 -1.60 12.47 17.48
N PRO A 99 -2.93 12.69 17.37
CA PRO A 99 -3.63 13.66 18.21
C PRO A 99 -3.54 13.31 19.70
N ASP A 100 -3.56 12.02 20.01
CA ASP A 100 -3.38 11.45 21.33
C ASP A 100 -2.96 9.97 21.24
N GLN A 101 -2.52 9.40 22.36
CA GLN A 101 -2.09 7.99 22.47
C GLN A 101 -3.27 7.01 22.64
N GLY A 102 -4.50 7.51 22.66
CA GLY A 102 -5.72 6.72 22.81
C GLY A 102 -5.70 5.78 24.01
N MET A 103 -6.13 4.53 23.76
CA MET A 103 -6.15 3.48 24.78
C MET A 103 -4.75 3.02 25.23
N TYR A 104 -3.69 3.41 24.52
CA TYR A 104 -2.31 2.97 24.79
C TYR A 104 -1.53 3.90 25.73
N VAL A 105 -2.12 5.01 26.18
CA VAL A 105 -1.44 6.01 27.03
C VAL A 105 -0.82 5.40 28.30
N ARG A 106 -1.44 4.33 28.84
CA ARG A 106 -1.00 3.64 30.06
C ARG A 106 -0.07 2.44 29.81
N GLU A 107 0.20 2.08 28.56
CA GLU A 107 1.11 0.99 28.24
C GLU A 107 2.55 1.36 28.60
N ASP A 108 3.37 0.38 28.97
CA ASP A 108 4.81 0.58 29.22
C ASP A 108 5.60 0.46 27.91
N TRP A 109 5.22 1.27 26.92
CA TRP A 109 5.84 1.33 25.59
C TRP A 109 6.50 2.68 25.36
N PRO A 110 7.49 2.77 24.46
CA PRO A 110 7.98 4.07 23.98
C PRO A 110 6.82 4.90 23.38
N ASP A 111 6.83 6.22 23.58
CA ASP A 111 5.75 7.09 23.11
C ASP A 111 5.50 6.99 21.60
N VAL A 112 6.56 6.78 20.81
CA VAL A 112 6.46 6.59 19.36
C VAL A 112 5.64 5.34 19.00
N GLU A 113 5.75 4.27 19.79
CA GLU A 113 5.00 3.03 19.59
C GLU A 113 3.55 3.15 20.05
N LYS A 114 3.30 3.92 21.12
CA LYS A 114 1.93 4.28 21.53
C LYS A 114 1.24 5.10 20.45
N ASN A 115 1.92 6.10 19.90
CA ASN A 115 1.41 6.94 18.82
C ASN A 115 1.12 6.08 17.57
N PHE A 116 2.03 5.17 17.19
CA PHE A 116 1.86 4.26 16.07
C PHE A 116 0.64 3.36 16.22
N ALA A 117 0.47 2.72 17.39
CA ALA A 117 -0.70 1.90 17.67
C ALA A 117 -2.00 2.73 17.69
N ALA A 118 -1.96 3.95 18.21
CA ALA A 118 -3.11 4.85 18.29
C ALA A 118 -3.62 5.25 16.90
N ILE A 119 -2.74 5.66 15.98
CA ILE A 119 -3.16 6.06 14.62
C ILE A 119 -3.68 4.89 13.79
N ILE A 120 -3.14 3.68 13.98
CA ILE A 120 -3.66 2.47 13.34
C ILE A 120 -5.06 2.14 13.87
N THR A 121 -5.25 2.16 15.19
CA THR A 121 -6.56 1.90 15.82
C THR A 121 -7.61 2.91 15.37
N ARG A 122 -7.19 4.16 15.18
CA ARG A 122 -8.05 5.23 14.69
C ARG A 122 -8.46 5.03 13.24
N MET A 123 -7.51 4.67 12.36
CA MET A 123 -7.82 4.29 10.97
C MET A 123 -8.77 3.08 10.92
N ASP A 124 -8.54 2.06 11.73
CA ASP A 124 -9.43 0.89 11.82
C ASP A 124 -10.85 1.27 12.25
N SER A 125 -10.97 2.10 13.29
CA SER A 125 -12.26 2.64 13.74
C SER A 125 -12.99 3.41 12.63
N ASP A 126 -12.26 4.19 11.85
CA ASP A 126 -12.80 4.98 10.74
C ASP A 126 -13.27 4.13 9.57
N ILE A 127 -12.51 3.10 9.21
CA ILE A 127 -12.93 2.08 8.26
C ILE A 127 -14.20 1.39 8.77
N GLY A 128 -14.27 1.08 10.07
CA GLY A 128 -15.48 0.57 10.71
C GLY A 128 -16.70 1.48 10.49
N ARG A 129 -16.55 2.79 10.68
CA ARG A 129 -17.62 3.78 10.42
C ARG A 129 -18.07 3.78 8.96
N ILE A 130 -17.13 3.69 8.01
CA ILE A 130 -17.40 3.61 6.57
C ILE A 130 -18.21 2.35 6.23
N LEU A 131 -17.76 1.19 6.69
CA LEU A 131 -18.43 -0.10 6.44
C LEU A 131 -19.85 -0.12 7.04
N GLN A 132 -20.03 0.43 8.23
CA GLN A 132 -21.34 0.57 8.85
C GLN A 132 -22.25 1.51 8.05
N LEU A 133 -21.72 2.62 7.53
CA LEU A 133 -22.50 3.54 6.71
C LEU A 133 -22.98 2.88 5.40
N LEU A 134 -22.08 2.18 4.68
CA LEU A 134 -22.43 1.41 3.48
C LEU A 134 -23.59 0.44 3.76
N LYS A 135 -23.52 -0.30 4.88
CA LYS A 135 -24.58 -1.22 5.31
C LYS A 135 -25.89 -0.48 5.65
N ARG A 136 -25.83 0.62 6.41
CA ARG A 136 -27.02 1.41 6.76
C ARG A 136 -27.73 1.98 5.54
N LYS A 137 -26.99 2.36 4.50
CA LYS A 137 -27.54 2.86 3.23
C LYS A 137 -27.96 1.73 2.27
N GLY A 138 -27.74 0.47 2.63
CA GLY A 138 -28.03 -0.67 1.76
C GLY A 138 -27.15 -0.73 0.50
N LEU A 139 -25.95 -0.15 0.54
CA LEU A 139 -25.00 -0.11 -0.58
C LEU A 139 -23.98 -1.24 -0.55
N ASP A 140 -23.83 -1.93 0.58
CA ASP A 140 -22.73 -2.88 0.80
C ASP A 140 -22.82 -4.17 -0.03
N GLU A 141 -24.01 -4.53 -0.53
CA GLU A 141 -24.19 -5.65 -1.48
C GLU A 141 -23.72 -5.30 -2.89
N ASN A 142 -23.71 -4.01 -3.24
CA ASN A 142 -23.23 -3.52 -4.54
C ASN A 142 -21.91 -2.74 -4.43
N THR A 143 -21.18 -2.90 -3.34
CA THR A 143 -19.88 -2.27 -3.12
C THR A 143 -18.83 -3.32 -2.82
N LEU A 144 -17.82 -3.42 -3.69
CA LEU A 144 -16.58 -4.12 -3.38
C LEU A 144 -15.67 -3.17 -2.61
N VAL A 145 -15.32 -3.53 -1.37
CA VAL A 145 -14.32 -2.83 -0.57
C VAL A 145 -13.03 -3.64 -0.57
N ILE A 146 -11.93 -3.02 -0.98
CA ILE A 146 -10.58 -3.60 -0.89
C ILE A 146 -9.75 -2.74 0.06
N PHE A 147 -9.19 -3.34 1.10
CA PHE A 147 -8.20 -2.74 1.97
C PHE A 147 -6.82 -3.32 1.65
N SER A 148 -5.82 -2.45 1.48
CA SER A 148 -4.43 -2.84 1.23
C SER A 148 -3.45 -1.77 1.73
N SER A 149 -2.16 -2.01 1.59
CA SER A 149 -1.06 -1.06 1.88
C SER A 149 -0.12 -0.98 0.69
N ASP A 150 0.53 0.15 0.46
CA ASP A 150 1.39 0.41 -0.71
C ASP A 150 2.75 -0.31 -0.65
N ASN A 151 3.26 -0.61 0.55
CA ASN A 151 4.51 -1.35 0.77
C ASN A 151 4.54 -2.01 2.17
N GLY A 152 5.59 -2.78 2.45
CA GLY A 152 5.86 -3.32 3.79
C GLY A 152 6.07 -2.27 4.89
N PRO A 153 6.18 -2.67 6.16
CA PRO A 153 6.29 -1.75 7.29
C PRO A 153 7.57 -0.90 7.23
N HIS A 154 7.54 0.31 7.79
CA HIS A 154 8.71 1.19 7.84
C HIS A 154 9.40 1.17 9.21
N LYS A 155 10.62 1.70 9.26
CA LYS A 155 11.40 1.98 10.48
C LYS A 155 11.75 3.48 10.63
N GLU A 156 10.99 4.30 9.91
CA GLU A 156 11.14 5.76 9.87
C GLU A 156 10.50 6.42 11.10
N GLY A 157 10.89 7.66 11.42
CA GLY A 157 10.27 8.41 12.53
C GLY A 157 10.64 7.95 13.94
N GLY A 158 11.65 7.09 14.11
CA GLY A 158 11.98 6.48 15.40
C GLY A 158 11.14 5.25 15.76
N HIS A 159 10.22 4.84 14.89
CA HIS A 159 9.47 3.59 15.02
C HIS A 159 10.36 2.36 14.77
N ASP A 160 10.21 1.34 15.60
CA ASP A 160 10.81 0.03 15.41
C ASP A 160 9.79 -0.97 14.82
N ALA A 161 9.96 -1.33 13.55
CA ALA A 161 9.13 -2.34 12.88
C ALA A 161 9.14 -3.72 13.59
N GLY A 162 10.17 -4.00 14.39
CA GLY A 162 10.27 -5.22 15.19
C GLY A 162 9.37 -5.22 16.43
N PHE A 163 9.02 -4.05 16.96
CA PHE A 163 8.30 -3.91 18.24
C PHE A 163 6.96 -4.65 18.23
N PHE A 164 6.15 -4.42 17.18
CA PHE A 164 4.89 -5.14 16.95
C PHE A 164 5.02 -6.35 16.04
N ARG A 165 6.25 -6.74 15.66
CA ARG A 165 6.54 -7.76 14.65
C ARG A 165 5.78 -7.47 13.34
N SER A 166 5.89 -6.25 12.83
CA SER A 166 5.06 -5.73 11.73
C SER A 166 5.20 -6.53 10.42
N SER A 167 6.37 -7.15 10.17
CA SER A 167 6.59 -8.06 9.03
C SER A 167 6.25 -9.53 9.35
N GLY A 168 5.85 -9.86 10.59
CA GLY A 168 5.63 -11.24 11.02
C GLY A 168 6.86 -12.14 10.77
N PRO A 169 6.70 -13.31 10.11
CA PRO A 169 7.82 -14.18 9.76
C PRO A 169 8.58 -13.73 8.50
N LEU A 170 8.16 -12.66 7.83
CA LEU A 170 8.71 -12.23 6.55
C LEU A 170 10.02 -11.46 6.74
N ARG A 171 10.96 -11.65 5.82
CA ARG A 171 12.25 -10.93 5.84
C ARG A 171 12.12 -9.55 5.21
N GLY A 172 12.75 -8.56 5.83
CA GLY A 172 12.83 -7.20 5.30
C GLY A 172 11.65 -6.30 5.68
N VAL A 173 11.79 -5.04 5.29
CA VAL A 173 10.87 -3.92 5.56
C VAL A 173 10.77 -3.02 4.33
N LYS A 174 10.06 -1.89 4.41
CA LYS A 174 9.98 -0.86 3.36
C LYS A 174 11.35 -0.60 2.72
N ARG A 175 11.38 -0.57 1.38
CA ARG A 175 12.57 -0.47 0.50
C ARG A 175 13.41 -1.75 0.33
N ASP A 176 12.98 -2.88 0.89
CA ASP A 176 13.57 -4.19 0.59
C ASP A 176 12.71 -4.94 -0.43
N LEU A 177 13.34 -5.73 -1.33
CA LEU A 177 12.62 -6.62 -2.25
C LEU A 177 12.41 -8.05 -1.69
N TYR A 178 12.72 -8.25 -0.40
CA TYR A 178 12.33 -9.42 0.38
C TYR A 178 10.82 -9.38 0.71
N GLU A 179 10.22 -10.50 1.11
CA GLU A 179 8.77 -10.64 1.30
C GLU A 179 8.21 -9.58 2.25
N GLY A 180 8.93 -9.23 3.32
CA GLY A 180 8.49 -8.23 4.29
C GLY A 180 8.49 -6.80 3.75
N GLY A 181 9.14 -6.52 2.62
CA GLY A 181 9.11 -5.20 1.97
C GLY A 181 8.04 -5.06 0.88
N ILE A 182 7.62 -6.16 0.26
CA ILE A 182 6.70 -6.16 -0.91
C ILE A 182 5.36 -6.86 -0.67
N ARG A 183 5.26 -7.74 0.34
CA ARG A 183 4.00 -8.43 0.68
C ARG A 183 3.23 -7.58 1.68
N VAL A 184 2.01 -7.22 1.29
CA VAL A 184 1.14 -6.31 2.04
C VAL A 184 -0.16 -7.01 2.44
N PRO A 185 -0.86 -6.55 3.50
CA PRO A 185 -2.19 -7.04 3.81
C PRO A 185 -3.14 -6.75 2.65
N ALA A 186 -4.05 -7.68 2.36
CA ALA A 186 -5.12 -7.47 1.38
C ALA A 186 -6.41 -8.12 1.89
N ILE A 187 -7.46 -7.32 2.06
CA ILE A 187 -8.78 -7.79 2.49
C ILE A 187 -9.81 -7.29 1.49
N ALA A 188 -10.60 -8.19 0.92
CA ALA A 188 -11.71 -7.86 0.04
C ALA A 188 -13.05 -8.26 0.66
N ARG A 189 -14.02 -7.35 0.61
CA ARG A 189 -15.40 -7.56 1.07
C ARG A 189 -16.37 -7.10 0.01
N TRP A 190 -17.27 -8.00 -0.40
CA TRP A 190 -18.41 -7.68 -1.25
C TRP A 190 -19.59 -8.52 -0.80
N THR A 191 -20.51 -7.91 -0.06
CA THR A 191 -21.58 -8.63 0.63
C THR A 191 -22.43 -9.43 -0.36
N LYS A 192 -22.74 -10.70 -0.04
CA LYS A 192 -23.43 -11.70 -0.89
C LYS A 192 -22.72 -12.14 -2.17
N THR A 193 -21.60 -11.51 -2.55
CA THR A 193 -20.83 -11.84 -3.76
C THR A 193 -19.56 -12.61 -3.43
N ILE A 194 -18.76 -12.12 -2.47
CA ILE A 194 -17.55 -12.80 -1.97
C ILE A 194 -17.92 -13.61 -0.72
N ALA A 195 -17.51 -14.87 -0.68
CA ALA A 195 -17.74 -15.74 0.48
C ALA A 195 -16.97 -15.21 1.72
N PRO A 196 -17.64 -15.00 2.87
CA PRO A 196 -17.00 -14.46 4.06
C PRO A 196 -16.02 -15.46 4.69
N GLY A 197 -14.97 -14.94 5.34
CA GLY A 197 -14.02 -15.75 6.12
C GLY A 197 -13.14 -16.68 5.28
N LYS A 198 -13.03 -16.45 3.96
CA LYS A 198 -12.14 -17.19 3.08
C LYS A 198 -10.77 -16.52 3.00
N VAL A 199 -9.74 -17.36 2.89
CA VAL A 199 -8.37 -16.95 2.60
C VAL A 199 -8.03 -17.49 1.22
N SER A 200 -7.51 -16.62 0.35
CA SER A 200 -6.93 -16.99 -0.94
C SER A 200 -5.42 -16.86 -0.85
N GLU A 201 -4.71 -17.88 -1.30
CA GLU A 201 -3.23 -17.88 -1.40
C GLU A 201 -2.76 -17.42 -2.79
N PHE A 202 -3.68 -17.05 -3.68
CA PHE A 202 -3.35 -16.59 -5.04
C PHE A 202 -2.55 -15.28 -4.98
N PRO A 203 -1.30 -15.26 -5.50
CA PRO A 203 -0.50 -14.04 -5.53
C PRO A 203 -1.00 -13.10 -6.63
N TRP A 204 -1.21 -11.84 -6.25
CA TRP A 204 -1.54 -10.74 -7.15
C TRP A 204 -0.77 -9.49 -6.74
N ALA A 205 -0.70 -8.49 -7.61
CA ALA A 205 0.07 -7.27 -7.39
C ALA A 205 -0.77 -6.02 -7.71
N PHE A 206 -0.34 -4.85 -7.22
CA PHE A 206 -1.08 -3.60 -7.42
C PHE A 206 -1.41 -3.28 -8.89
N TRP A 207 -0.53 -3.65 -9.82
CA TRP A 207 -0.76 -3.44 -11.25
C TRP A 207 -1.90 -4.29 -11.84
N ASP A 208 -2.36 -5.33 -11.13
CA ASP A 208 -3.57 -6.11 -11.47
C ASP A 208 -4.87 -5.32 -11.26
N PHE A 209 -4.82 -4.26 -10.44
CA PHE A 209 -6.01 -3.49 -10.09
C PHE A 209 -6.65 -2.83 -11.31
N LEU A 210 -5.87 -2.33 -12.27
CA LEU A 210 -6.43 -1.66 -13.45
C LEU A 210 -7.28 -2.62 -14.31
N ALA A 211 -6.77 -3.83 -14.56
CA ALA A 211 -7.52 -4.85 -15.29
C ALA A 211 -8.77 -5.31 -14.51
N THR A 212 -8.63 -5.43 -13.18
CA THR A 212 -9.73 -5.79 -12.27
C THR A 212 -10.83 -4.72 -12.27
N ALA A 213 -10.46 -3.45 -12.15
CA ALA A 213 -11.40 -2.33 -12.16
C ALA A 213 -12.13 -2.21 -13.52
N ALA A 214 -11.42 -2.42 -14.63
CA ALA A 214 -12.03 -2.42 -15.96
C ALA A 214 -13.07 -3.54 -16.11
N GLU A 215 -12.75 -4.76 -15.66
CA GLU A 215 -13.71 -5.88 -15.68
C GLU A 215 -14.94 -5.59 -14.81
N LEU A 216 -14.75 -5.08 -13.58
CA LEU A 216 -15.85 -4.73 -12.68
C LEU A 216 -16.73 -3.61 -13.24
N ALA A 217 -16.15 -2.66 -13.95
CA ALA A 217 -16.88 -1.58 -14.61
C ALA A 217 -17.53 -2.00 -15.94
N GLY A 218 -17.31 -3.23 -16.41
CA GLY A 218 -17.85 -3.72 -17.67
C GLY A 218 -17.23 -3.04 -18.90
N VAL A 219 -16.01 -2.53 -18.78
CA VAL A 219 -15.29 -1.85 -19.87
C VAL A 219 -14.07 -2.66 -20.31
N ARG A 220 -13.61 -2.42 -21.54
CA ARG A 220 -12.40 -3.07 -22.04
C ARG A 220 -11.17 -2.49 -21.36
N ALA A 221 -10.38 -3.33 -20.71
CA ALA A 221 -9.07 -2.92 -20.19
C ALA A 221 -8.14 -2.45 -21.34
N PRO A 222 -7.26 -1.47 -21.10
CA PRO A 222 -6.21 -1.11 -22.05
C PRO A 222 -5.38 -2.31 -22.50
N THR A 223 -4.84 -2.27 -23.71
CA THR A 223 -3.92 -3.31 -24.21
C THR A 223 -2.52 -3.12 -23.66
N GLY A 224 -1.75 -4.19 -23.51
CA GLY A 224 -0.35 -4.11 -23.08
C GLY A 224 -0.17 -3.88 -21.58
N LEU A 225 -1.16 -4.26 -20.77
CA LEU A 225 -1.01 -4.30 -19.32
C LEU A 225 -0.20 -5.52 -18.89
N ASP A 226 0.66 -5.33 -17.89
CA ASP A 226 1.29 -6.44 -17.16
C ASP A 226 0.29 -7.12 -16.20
N GLY A 227 -0.72 -6.37 -15.76
CA GLY A 227 -1.73 -6.84 -14.82
C GLY A 227 -2.84 -7.67 -15.45
N ILE A 228 -3.31 -8.66 -14.70
CA ILE A 228 -4.48 -9.47 -15.03
C ILE A 228 -5.60 -9.20 -14.03
N SER A 229 -6.85 -9.34 -14.46
CA SER A 229 -7.98 -9.21 -13.54
C SER A 229 -7.98 -10.33 -12.50
N ILE A 230 -8.22 -9.96 -11.23
CA ILE A 230 -8.37 -10.88 -10.10
C ILE A 230 -9.83 -11.15 -9.73
N VAL A 231 -10.80 -10.69 -10.54
CA VAL A 231 -12.23 -10.94 -10.29
C VAL A 231 -12.54 -12.44 -10.14
N PRO A 232 -12.00 -13.37 -10.96
CA PRO A 232 -12.20 -14.79 -10.73
C PRO A 232 -11.74 -15.26 -9.34
N ALA A 233 -10.54 -14.84 -8.90
CA ALA A 233 -10.04 -15.15 -7.56
C ALA A 233 -10.93 -14.59 -6.44
N LEU A 234 -11.42 -13.35 -6.58
CA LEU A 234 -12.37 -12.75 -5.62
C LEU A 234 -13.66 -13.58 -5.51
N LEU A 235 -14.14 -14.12 -6.63
CA LEU A 235 -15.34 -14.95 -6.69
C LEU A 235 -15.11 -16.44 -6.38
N GLY A 236 -13.88 -16.83 -6.00
CA GLY A 236 -13.53 -18.22 -5.72
C GLY A 236 -13.57 -19.14 -6.95
N LYS A 237 -13.39 -18.58 -8.15
CA LYS A 237 -13.31 -19.30 -9.42
C LYS A 237 -11.85 -19.59 -9.79
N GLU A 238 -11.66 -20.42 -10.82
CA GLU A 238 -10.35 -20.66 -11.40
C GLU A 238 -9.74 -19.34 -11.90
N GLN A 239 -8.52 -19.06 -11.46
CA GLN A 239 -7.80 -17.83 -11.75
C GLN A 239 -6.57 -18.15 -12.59
N ARG A 240 -6.41 -17.45 -13.71
CA ARG A 240 -5.17 -17.49 -14.49
C ARG A 240 -4.03 -16.97 -13.62
N ALA A 241 -2.93 -17.73 -13.56
CA ALA A 241 -1.71 -17.29 -12.89
C ALA A 241 -0.90 -16.33 -13.78
N HIS A 242 -0.14 -15.46 -13.11
CA HIS A 242 0.96 -14.73 -13.74
C HIS A 242 2.07 -15.69 -14.16
N ASP A 243 2.68 -15.45 -15.33
CA ASP A 243 3.88 -16.18 -15.76
C ASP A 243 5.06 -15.88 -14.81
N TYR A 244 5.11 -14.64 -14.31
CA TYR A 244 5.96 -14.18 -13.21
C TYR A 244 5.46 -12.82 -12.68
N LEU A 245 5.89 -12.46 -11.47
CA LEU A 245 5.80 -11.11 -10.91
C LEU A 245 7.21 -10.53 -10.80
N TYR A 246 7.37 -9.23 -11.02
CA TYR A 246 8.68 -8.61 -11.17
C TYR A 246 8.77 -7.24 -10.46
N TRP A 247 9.90 -6.97 -9.83
CA TRP A 247 10.17 -5.73 -9.11
C TRP A 247 11.58 -5.23 -9.37
N GLU A 248 11.71 -3.90 -9.45
CA GLU A 248 12.98 -3.19 -9.40
C GLU A 248 12.91 -2.05 -8.38
N PHE A 249 14.03 -1.72 -7.75
CA PHE A 249 14.13 -0.60 -6.83
C PHE A 249 15.43 0.17 -7.00
N PHE A 250 15.34 1.50 -7.15
CA PHE A 250 16.45 2.36 -7.59
C PHE A 250 16.97 3.34 -6.53
N GLU A 251 16.27 3.53 -5.41
CA GLU A 251 16.65 4.56 -4.42
C GLU A 251 17.98 4.23 -3.72
N ARG A 252 18.29 2.94 -3.56
CA ARG A 252 19.54 2.44 -2.94
C ARG A 252 20.51 1.85 -3.97
N GLY A 253 20.57 2.47 -5.15
CA GLY A 253 21.33 1.96 -6.28
C GLY A 253 20.42 1.16 -7.21
N PHE A 254 20.44 -0.17 -7.10
CA PHE A 254 19.61 -1.03 -7.94
C PHE A 254 19.37 -2.40 -7.33
N GLN A 255 18.13 -2.77 -7.08
CA GLN A 255 17.73 -4.10 -6.64
C GLN A 255 16.73 -4.70 -7.62
N GLN A 256 16.67 -6.03 -7.69
CA GLN A 256 15.64 -6.74 -8.46
C GLN A 256 15.11 -7.95 -7.71
N ALA A 257 13.84 -8.25 -7.93
CA ALA A 257 13.23 -9.50 -7.55
C ALA A 257 12.31 -10.01 -8.65
N VAL A 258 12.21 -11.34 -8.78
CA VAL A 258 11.23 -12.00 -9.63
C VAL A 258 10.66 -13.18 -8.88
N ARG A 259 9.34 -13.38 -9.00
CA ARG A 259 8.64 -14.55 -8.48
C ARG A 259 7.98 -15.31 -9.62
N GLN A 260 8.24 -16.60 -9.73
CA GLN A 260 7.57 -17.51 -10.65
C GLN A 260 7.05 -18.73 -9.88
N GLY A 261 5.74 -18.78 -9.67
CA GLY A 261 5.11 -19.76 -8.77
C GLY A 261 5.65 -19.62 -7.35
N ASP A 262 6.19 -20.73 -6.83
CA ASP A 262 6.77 -20.79 -5.48
C ASP A 262 8.21 -20.25 -5.41
N TRP A 263 8.88 -20.07 -6.55
CA TRP A 263 10.28 -19.67 -6.59
C TRP A 263 10.43 -18.17 -6.67
N LYS A 264 11.31 -17.61 -5.84
CA LYS A 264 11.67 -16.19 -5.85
C LYS A 264 13.18 -16.04 -5.94
N LEU A 265 13.63 -15.18 -6.85
CA LEU A 265 15.04 -14.82 -7.02
C LEU A 265 15.20 -13.34 -6.70
N VAL A 266 16.19 -13.00 -5.89
CA VAL A 266 16.49 -11.61 -5.45
C VAL A 266 17.96 -11.29 -5.72
N ARG A 267 18.25 -10.04 -6.13
CA ARG A 267 19.61 -9.47 -6.10
C ARG A 267 19.60 -8.05 -5.54
N GLN A 268 20.60 -7.75 -4.72
CA GLN A 268 20.72 -6.46 -4.01
C GLN A 268 21.48 -5.38 -4.81
N ALA A 269 22.23 -5.78 -5.84
CA ALA A 269 22.93 -4.92 -6.79
C ALA A 269 23.12 -5.68 -8.11
N PRO A 270 23.42 -5.01 -9.25
CA PRO A 270 23.62 -5.68 -10.53
C PRO A 270 24.65 -6.82 -10.47
N ASN A 271 25.75 -6.60 -9.74
CA ASN A 271 26.87 -7.52 -9.56
C ASN A 271 26.85 -8.25 -8.21
N PHE A 272 25.75 -8.19 -7.46
CA PHE A 272 25.63 -8.89 -6.18
C PHE A 272 25.26 -10.35 -6.39
N LYS A 273 25.46 -11.17 -5.35
CA LYS A 273 25.01 -12.56 -5.38
C LYS A 273 23.51 -12.64 -5.64
N LEU A 274 23.11 -13.67 -6.38
CA LEU A 274 21.72 -14.08 -6.51
C LEU A 274 21.34 -14.88 -5.27
N GLU A 275 20.20 -14.57 -4.66
CA GLU A 275 19.59 -15.36 -3.59
C GLU A 275 18.30 -15.99 -4.11
N LEU A 276 18.17 -17.32 -3.98
CA LEU A 276 17.00 -18.06 -4.46
C LEU A 276 16.25 -18.68 -3.28
N PHE A 277 14.94 -18.48 -3.24
CA PHE A 277 14.06 -19.00 -2.20
C PHE A 277 12.89 -19.78 -2.79
N ASN A 278 12.38 -20.75 -2.03
CA ASN A 278 11.10 -21.40 -2.29
C ASN A 278 10.10 -20.94 -1.21
N LEU A 279 9.16 -20.07 -1.59
CA LEU A 279 8.25 -19.40 -0.68
C LEU A 279 7.16 -20.33 -0.10
N ARG A 280 6.93 -21.49 -0.71
CA ARG A 280 6.01 -22.50 -0.18
C ARG A 280 6.56 -23.13 1.09
N ASP A 281 7.87 -23.39 1.12
CA ASP A 281 8.54 -24.06 2.24
C ASP A 281 9.27 -23.08 3.18
N ASP A 282 9.59 -21.87 2.70
CA ASP A 282 10.40 -20.86 3.40
C ASP A 282 9.91 -19.44 3.08
N VAL A 283 8.77 -19.06 3.66
CA VAL A 283 8.17 -17.73 3.50
C VAL A 283 9.05 -16.60 4.09
N GLY A 284 9.94 -16.95 5.01
CA GLY A 284 10.87 -16.00 5.66
C GLY A 284 12.18 -15.80 4.90
N GLU A 285 12.36 -16.44 3.73
CA GLU A 285 13.57 -16.30 2.90
C GLU A 285 14.86 -16.52 3.72
N THR A 286 14.85 -17.56 4.55
CA THR A 286 15.92 -17.90 5.51
C THR A 286 16.98 -18.82 4.92
N ARG A 287 16.64 -19.57 3.87
CA ARG A 287 17.52 -20.57 3.25
C ARG A 287 17.74 -20.27 1.76
N ASP A 288 18.90 -19.71 1.45
CA ASP A 288 19.34 -19.49 0.07
C ASP A 288 19.65 -20.82 -0.63
N LEU A 289 18.93 -21.10 -1.73
CA LEU A 289 19.01 -22.31 -2.54
C LEU A 289 19.79 -22.09 -3.85
N ALA A 290 20.35 -20.91 -4.12
CA ALA A 290 20.95 -20.59 -5.41
C ALA A 290 22.07 -21.56 -5.80
N ALA A 291 22.88 -22.02 -4.84
CA ALA A 291 23.95 -22.98 -5.07
C ALA A 291 23.46 -24.42 -5.29
N THR A 292 22.36 -24.82 -4.63
CA THR A 292 21.83 -26.20 -4.68
C THR A 292 20.75 -26.41 -5.73
N ARG A 293 20.23 -25.32 -6.31
CA ARG A 293 19.22 -25.27 -7.38
C ARG A 293 19.65 -24.27 -8.46
N ALA A 294 20.88 -24.43 -8.94
CA ALA A 294 21.49 -23.54 -9.93
C ALA A 294 20.71 -23.50 -11.26
N ASP A 295 20.04 -24.59 -11.62
CA ASP A 295 19.13 -24.68 -12.76
C ASP A 295 17.93 -23.73 -12.63
N VAL A 296 17.31 -23.67 -11.44
CA VAL A 296 16.19 -22.77 -11.14
C VAL A 296 16.68 -21.32 -11.10
N ALA A 297 17.81 -21.06 -10.44
CA ALA A 297 18.39 -19.72 -10.39
C ALA A 297 18.72 -19.19 -11.79
N ALA A 298 19.32 -20.02 -12.66
CA ALA A 298 19.64 -19.65 -14.03
C ALA A 298 18.38 -19.38 -14.86
N ARG A 299 17.31 -20.17 -14.67
CA ARG A 299 16.01 -19.94 -15.32
C ARG A 299 15.40 -18.60 -14.91
N LEU A 300 15.30 -18.32 -13.61
CA LEU A 300 14.69 -17.09 -13.11
C LEU A 300 15.56 -15.86 -13.43
N ARG A 301 16.88 -16.00 -13.49
CA ARG A 301 17.79 -14.92 -13.91
C ARG A 301 17.46 -14.42 -15.32
N LYS A 302 17.05 -15.30 -16.25
CA LYS A 302 16.64 -14.87 -17.60
C LYS A 302 15.47 -13.90 -17.57
N LEU A 303 14.59 -14.01 -16.57
CA LEU A 303 13.45 -13.09 -16.39
C LEU A 303 13.91 -11.69 -15.97
N PHE A 304 15.04 -11.53 -15.27
CA PHE A 304 15.59 -10.20 -14.99
C PHE A 304 15.97 -9.43 -16.26
N GLU A 305 16.38 -10.14 -17.30
CA GLU A 305 16.80 -9.57 -18.58
C GLU A 305 15.59 -9.34 -19.49
N SER A 306 14.60 -10.24 -19.48
CA SER A 306 13.42 -10.14 -20.36
C SER A 306 12.28 -9.27 -19.82
N ALA A 307 12.14 -9.13 -18.51
CA ALA A 307 11.04 -8.36 -17.90
C ALA A 307 11.33 -6.85 -17.82
N ARG A 308 12.60 -6.46 -17.85
CA ARG A 308 13.03 -5.06 -17.78
C ARG A 308 12.89 -4.37 -19.14
N ALA A 309 12.43 -3.13 -19.13
CA ALA A 309 12.63 -2.19 -20.24
C ALA A 309 13.63 -1.12 -19.82
N GLU A 310 14.60 -0.80 -20.69
CA GLU A 310 15.55 0.29 -20.40
C GLU A 310 14.83 1.64 -20.31
N SER A 311 15.15 2.40 -19.27
CA SER A 311 14.56 3.71 -19.01
C SER A 311 15.67 4.74 -18.76
N LYS A 312 15.56 5.89 -19.42
CA LYS A 312 16.46 7.04 -19.18
C LYS A 312 16.26 7.64 -17.79
N ASP A 313 15.06 7.51 -17.24
CA ASP A 313 14.70 8.04 -15.92
C ASP A 313 15.13 7.09 -14.79
N PHE A 314 15.23 5.78 -15.10
CA PHE A 314 15.61 4.73 -14.15
C PHE A 314 16.76 3.85 -14.68
N PRO A 315 17.97 4.43 -14.89
CA PRO A 315 19.10 3.68 -15.39
C PRO A 315 19.64 2.69 -14.34
N THR A 316 20.15 1.53 -14.77
CA THR A 316 20.92 0.66 -13.87
C THR A 316 22.22 1.37 -13.50
N LYS A 317 22.32 1.87 -12.28
CA LYS A 317 23.57 2.42 -11.76
C LYS A 317 24.35 1.31 -11.04
N PRO A 318 25.63 1.08 -11.36
CA PRO A 318 26.52 0.35 -10.47
C PRO A 318 26.55 1.09 -9.11
N VAL A 319 26.50 0.32 -8.01
CA VAL A 319 26.82 0.83 -6.67
C VAL A 319 28.33 1.02 -6.58
#